data_AF-A0A9C9W245-F1
#
_entry.id   AF-A0A9C9W245-F1
#
_cell.length_a   1.000
_cell.length_b   1.000
_cell.length_c   1.000
_cell.angle_alpha   90.00
_cell.angle_beta   90.00
_cell.angle_gamma   90.00
#
_symmetry.space_group_name_H-M   'P 1'
#
loop_
_entity.id
_entity.type
_entity.pdbx_description
1 polymer ?
#
loop_
_entity_poly.entity_id
_entity_poly.type
_entity_poly.pdbx_seq_one_letter_code
_entity_poly.pdbx_strand_id
1 'polypeptide(L)'
;MKKLLLILLAAMPLVSMAGDYESTLLVQTGKLRESDLVVRTVSDLESNRICLAFYIRTTGTSPMISCYDVPSGFRSKISQVGHYKDGKLIIRKIKDEINDESCLVAYVSTAGTSPAIDCYHYDKGPKFRSSEAMISNGHLREGDLEVYKIADPESHKTCVAAYVDTGGTSPSLQCYDSVGAGKGGLVQTDHMREGDLIVRKIVDQANRMECLITYVSTEGTSPHIYCAQVGSNAASPQNTSWKAAPPTVGR
;
A
#
# COMPACT_ATOMS: atom_id res chain seq x y z
N MET A 1 -28.95 44.26 -42.46
CA MET A 1 -30.11 44.73 -41.66
C MET A 1 -30.14 43.89 -40.39
N LYS A 2 -29.78 44.46 -39.22
CA LYS A 2 -30.73 44.86 -38.15
C LYS A 2 -31.48 43.63 -37.60
N LYS A 3 -31.43 43.17 -36.35
CA LYS A 3 -31.13 43.71 -34.99
C LYS A 3 -30.87 42.49 -34.08
N LEU A 4 -29.88 42.48 -33.18
CA LEU A 4 -30.01 42.76 -31.74
C LEU A 4 -31.38 42.39 -31.10
N LEU A 5 -31.40 41.38 -30.22
CA LEU A 5 -32.36 41.04 -29.13
C LEU A 5 -32.21 39.50 -28.91
N LEU A 6 -32.02 38.89 -27.74
CA LEU A 6 -32.10 39.29 -26.34
C LEU A 6 -30.96 38.62 -25.55
N ILE A 7 -30.17 39.42 -24.84
CA ILE A 7 -29.42 39.00 -23.66
C ILE A 7 -30.33 39.35 -22.48
N LEU A 8 -31.02 38.38 -21.86
CA LEU A 8 -31.62 38.44 -20.52
C LEU A 8 -32.57 37.24 -20.35
N LEU A 9 -32.16 36.27 -19.51
CA LEU A 9 -32.81 35.02 -19.03
C LEU A 9 -31.77 33.89 -19.22
N ALA A 10 -31.06 33.38 -18.23
CA ALA A 10 -31.32 33.32 -16.81
C ALA A 10 -29.98 33.37 -16.06
N ALA A 11 -29.80 34.42 -15.26
CA ALA A 11 -28.94 34.36 -14.10
C ALA A 11 -29.62 33.39 -13.12
N MET A 12 -29.44 32.08 -13.32
CA MET A 12 -29.69 31.12 -12.26
C MET A 12 -28.56 31.33 -11.24
N PRO A 13 -28.86 31.70 -9.98
CA PRO A 13 -27.88 31.47 -8.94
C PRO A 13 -27.65 29.96 -8.96
N LEU A 14 -26.43 29.55 -9.31
CA LEU A 14 -25.91 28.25 -8.90
C LEU A 14 -25.96 28.29 -7.37
N VAL A 15 -27.10 27.88 -6.82
CA VAL A 15 -27.22 27.53 -5.42
C VAL A 15 -26.32 26.32 -5.31
N SER A 16 -25.06 26.58 -4.95
CA SER A 16 -24.20 25.58 -4.35
C SER A 16 -25.04 24.95 -3.26
N MET A 17 -25.58 23.76 -3.51
CA MET A 17 -26.11 22.89 -2.48
C MET A 17 -24.90 22.49 -1.63
N ALA A 18 -24.46 23.41 -0.78
CA ALA A 18 -23.73 23.03 0.41
C ALA A 18 -24.75 22.21 1.20
N GLY A 19 -24.72 20.89 1.00
CA GLY A 19 -25.49 19.98 1.82
C GLY A 19 -25.22 20.37 3.26
N ASP A 20 -26.28 20.58 4.03
CA ASP A 20 -26.16 20.80 5.46
C ASP A 20 -25.24 19.72 6.03
N TYR A 21 -24.28 20.12 6.87
CA TYR A 21 -23.41 19.19 7.58
C TYR A 21 -24.31 18.33 8.47
N GLU A 22 -24.73 17.18 7.95
CA GLU A 22 -25.51 16.21 8.71
C GLU A 22 -24.57 15.68 9.80
N SER A 23 -25.01 15.74 11.05
CA SER A 23 -24.22 15.24 12.17
C SER A 23 -24.13 13.72 12.05
N THR A 24 -23.10 13.24 11.34
CA THR A 24 -22.86 11.80 11.19
C THR A 24 -22.55 11.21 12.55
N LEU A 25 -23.18 10.08 12.85
CA LEU A 25 -23.00 9.33 14.10
C LEU A 25 -21.64 8.61 14.09
N LEU A 26 -20.55 9.37 14.00
CA LEU A 26 -19.19 8.87 14.06
C LEU A 26 -18.73 8.78 15.51
N VAL A 27 -18.43 7.58 15.97
CA VAL A 27 -17.98 7.35 17.35
C VAL A 27 -16.60 6.71 17.33
N GLN A 28 -15.65 7.31 18.06
CA GLN A 28 -14.38 6.63 18.31
C GLN A 28 -14.60 5.52 19.35
N THR A 29 -14.46 4.27 18.93
CA THR A 29 -14.74 3.08 19.75
C THR A 29 -13.48 2.37 20.23
N GLY A 30 -12.31 2.72 19.70
CA GLY A 30 -11.05 2.05 20.02
C GLY A 30 -9.82 2.91 19.77
N LYS A 31 -8.72 2.56 20.45
CA LYS A 31 -7.39 3.14 20.23
C LYS A 31 -6.31 2.11 20.55
N LEU A 32 -5.46 1.85 19.57
CA LEU A 32 -4.20 1.12 19.73
C LEU A 32 -3.05 2.10 19.53
N ARG A 33 -1.99 1.95 20.32
CA ARG A 33 -0.77 2.74 20.17
C ARG A 33 0.44 1.84 20.25
N GLU A 34 1.22 1.83 19.17
CA GLU A 34 2.43 1.03 19.01
C GLU A 34 3.60 1.94 18.65
N SER A 35 4.38 2.33 19.66
CA SER A 35 5.42 3.35 19.55
C SER A 35 4.86 4.67 19.00
N ASP A 36 5.19 5.02 17.76
CA ASP A 36 4.75 6.22 17.05
C ASP A 36 3.52 5.97 16.19
N LEU A 37 3.20 4.72 15.86
CA LEU A 37 1.98 4.36 15.15
C LEU A 37 0.79 4.44 16.11
N VAL A 38 -0.25 5.15 15.71
CA VAL A 38 -1.54 5.18 16.39
C VAL A 38 -2.61 4.69 15.43
N VAL A 39 -3.44 3.78 15.91
CA VAL A 39 -4.62 3.29 15.20
C VAL A 39 -5.85 3.68 16.01
N ARG A 40 -6.79 4.37 15.40
CA ARG A 40 -8.09 4.69 15.99
C ARG A 40 -9.17 3.92 15.27
N THR A 41 -10.05 3.31 16.05
CA THR A 41 -11.27 2.68 15.54
C THR A 41 -12.38 3.71 15.56
N VAL A 42 -12.97 3.98 14.40
CA VAL A 42 -14.10 4.88 14.21
C VAL A 42 -15.25 4.05 13.67
N SER A 43 -16.37 4.03 14.39
CA SER A 43 -17.58 3.36 13.95
C SER A 43 -18.50 4.39 13.32
N ASP A 44 -18.88 4.15 12.07
CA ASP A 44 -19.91 4.89 11.37
C ASP A 44 -21.22 4.12 11.49
N LEU A 45 -22.10 4.64 12.36
CA LEU A 45 -23.36 3.98 12.69
C LEU A 45 -24.38 4.08 11.56
N GLU A 46 -24.22 5.04 10.65
CA GLU A 46 -25.16 5.25 9.54
C GLU A 46 -24.86 4.29 8.39
N SER A 47 -23.58 4.17 8.02
CA SER A 47 -23.15 3.26 6.95
C SER A 47 -22.90 1.82 7.42
N ASN A 48 -23.07 1.53 8.71
CA ASN A 48 -22.75 0.24 9.33
C ASN A 48 -21.31 -0.21 9.06
N ARG A 49 -20.35 0.71 9.25
CA ARG A 49 -18.94 0.48 8.98
C ARG A 49 -18.08 0.68 10.22
N ILE A 50 -16.96 -0.04 10.24
CA ILE A 50 -15.83 0.31 11.10
C ILE A 50 -14.70 0.76 10.20
N CYS A 51 -14.10 1.89 10.57
CA CYS A 51 -12.93 2.45 9.94
C CYS A 51 -11.75 2.44 10.91
N LEU A 52 -10.61 1.98 10.41
CA LEU A 52 -9.33 2.04 11.12
C LEU A 52 -8.54 3.21 10.54
N ALA A 53 -8.34 4.24 11.36
CA ALA A 53 -7.55 5.41 11.02
C ALA A 53 -6.13 5.27 11.60
N PHE A 54 -5.14 5.27 10.72
CA PHE A 54 -3.73 5.08 11.01
C PHE A 54 -2.99 6.41 10.83
N TYR A 55 -2.17 6.77 11.81
CA TYR A 55 -1.25 7.90 11.66
C TYR A 55 0.00 7.69 12.49
N ILE A 56 1.07 8.34 12.05
CA ILE A 56 2.32 8.40 12.80
C ILE A 56 2.30 9.69 13.61
N ARG A 57 2.67 9.59 14.88
CA ARG A 57 2.66 10.73 15.81
C ARG A 57 3.91 11.59 15.63
N THR A 58 4.13 12.06 14.41
CA THR A 58 5.13 13.04 14.01
C THR A 58 4.45 14.20 13.28
N THR A 59 5.14 15.31 13.08
CA THR A 59 4.57 16.48 12.39
C THR A 59 4.51 16.26 10.88
N GLY A 60 3.52 16.83 10.21
CA GLY A 60 3.42 16.83 8.74
C GLY A 60 3.00 15.50 8.11
N THR A 61 2.49 14.56 8.89
CA THR A 61 2.01 13.26 8.39
C THR A 61 0.53 13.32 8.04
N SER A 62 0.13 12.73 6.93
CA SER A 62 -1.29 12.52 6.63
C SER A 62 -1.77 11.20 7.24
N PRO A 63 -2.96 11.17 7.86
CA PRO A 63 -3.56 9.92 8.28
C PRO A 63 -4.02 9.11 7.07
N MET A 64 -3.97 7.79 7.17
CA MET A 64 -4.61 6.87 6.24
C MET A 64 -5.79 6.20 6.93
N ILE A 65 -6.85 5.89 6.18
CA ILE A 65 -8.04 5.25 6.72
C ILE A 65 -8.47 4.10 5.81
N SER A 66 -8.86 2.99 6.41
CA SER A 66 -9.52 1.88 5.72
C SER A 66 -10.79 1.52 6.45
N CYS A 67 -11.89 1.35 5.71
CA CYS A 67 -13.20 1.05 6.25
C CYS A 67 -13.71 -0.27 5.69
N TYR A 68 -14.38 -1.04 6.53
CA TYR A 68 -15.02 -2.30 6.18
C TYR A 68 -16.42 -2.38 6.79
N ASP A 69 -17.28 -3.17 6.16
CA ASP A 69 -18.67 -3.34 6.55
C ASP A 69 -18.78 -4.26 7.79
N VAL A 70 -19.68 -3.92 8.72
CA VAL A 70 -19.92 -4.70 9.95
C VAL A 70 -21.41 -5.00 10.16
N PRO A 71 -21.98 -5.94 9.37
CA PRO A 71 -23.43 -6.16 9.33
C PRO A 71 -24.03 -6.66 10.67
N SER A 72 -23.21 -7.17 11.58
CA SER A 72 -23.63 -7.76 12.86
C SER A 72 -23.27 -6.92 14.10
N GLY A 73 -22.72 -5.70 13.93
CA GLY A 73 -22.50 -4.73 14.99
C GLY A 73 -21.08 -4.14 15.08
N PHE A 74 -20.92 -3.12 15.92
CA PHE A 74 -19.72 -2.25 15.95
C PHE A 74 -18.61 -2.68 16.92
N ARG A 75 -18.65 -3.93 17.38
CA ARG A 75 -17.63 -4.43 18.32
C ARG A 75 -16.34 -4.67 17.55
N SER A 76 -15.23 -4.20 18.10
CA SER A 76 -13.90 -4.35 17.51
C SER A 76 -12.90 -4.74 18.58
N LYS A 77 -11.95 -5.61 18.25
CA LYS A 77 -10.82 -5.94 19.12
C LYS A 77 -9.54 -5.83 18.31
N ILE A 78 -8.95 -4.64 18.35
CA ILE A 78 -7.72 -4.32 17.63
C ILE A 78 -6.48 -4.76 18.42
N SER A 79 -5.62 -5.56 17.80
CA SER A 79 -4.33 -5.98 18.35
C SER A 79 -3.23 -5.92 17.29
N GLN A 80 -2.00 -5.64 17.72
CA GLN A 80 -0.83 -5.87 16.86
C GLN A 80 -0.38 -7.32 17.05
N VAL A 81 -0.27 -8.05 15.94
CA VAL A 81 0.11 -9.48 15.98
C VAL A 81 1.44 -9.76 15.29
N GLY A 82 1.94 -8.84 14.46
CA GLY A 82 3.19 -8.99 13.73
C GLY A 82 3.97 -7.68 13.67
N HIS A 83 5.30 -7.77 13.73
CA HIS A 83 6.21 -6.64 13.64
C HIS A 83 7.51 -7.03 12.94
N TYR A 84 7.96 -6.17 12.03
CA TYR A 84 9.21 -6.28 11.30
C TYR A 84 9.82 -4.88 11.20
N LYS A 85 11.14 -4.80 11.36
CA LYS A 85 11.88 -3.55 11.27
C LYS A 85 13.21 -3.81 10.59
N ASP A 86 13.50 -3.01 9.58
CA ASP A 86 14.81 -2.96 8.94
C ASP A 86 15.15 -1.50 8.62
N GLY A 87 16.33 -1.05 9.05
CA GLY A 87 16.70 0.37 9.01
C GLY A 87 15.62 1.29 9.61
N LYS A 88 15.13 2.22 8.79
CA LYS A 88 14.07 3.18 9.14
C LYS A 88 12.66 2.63 8.93
N LEU A 89 12.50 1.62 8.06
CA LEU A 89 11.21 1.05 7.72
C LEU A 89 10.71 0.11 8.83
N ILE A 90 9.48 0.33 9.24
CA ILE A 90 8.76 -0.50 10.20
C ILE A 90 7.49 -1.01 9.52
N ILE A 91 7.25 -2.31 9.60
CA ILE A 91 6.05 -2.96 9.09
C ILE A 91 5.35 -3.67 10.24
N ARG A 92 4.07 -3.40 10.44
CA ARG A 92 3.25 -4.01 11.49
C ARG A 92 1.99 -4.63 10.90
N LYS A 93 1.59 -5.78 11.43
CA LYS A 93 0.29 -6.39 11.17
C LYS A 93 -0.65 -6.07 12.33
N ILE A 94 -1.73 -5.38 12.02
CA ILE A 94 -2.82 -5.01 12.92
C ILE A 94 -4.02 -5.86 12.57
N LYS A 95 -4.69 -6.45 13.55
CA LYS A 95 -5.89 -7.27 13.34
C LYS A 95 -7.07 -6.73 14.12
N ASP A 96 -8.25 -6.80 13.52
CA ASP A 96 -9.50 -6.90 14.25
C ASP A 96 -9.89 -8.38 14.39
N GLU A 97 -9.76 -8.91 15.60
CA GLU A 97 -10.08 -10.31 15.88
C GLU A 97 -11.59 -10.61 15.84
N ILE A 98 -12.44 -9.58 16.01
CA ILE A 98 -13.90 -9.72 16.01
C ILE A 98 -14.43 -9.70 14.57
N ASN A 99 -13.93 -8.78 13.75
CA ASN A 99 -14.45 -8.53 12.40
C ASN A 99 -13.66 -9.20 11.28
N ASP A 100 -12.65 -10.01 11.62
CA ASP A 100 -11.86 -10.77 10.66
C ASP A 100 -11.15 -9.91 9.61
N GLU A 101 -10.68 -8.75 10.07
CA GLU A 101 -9.92 -7.80 9.27
C GLU A 101 -8.46 -7.78 9.70
N SER A 102 -7.56 -7.78 8.72
CA SER A 102 -6.13 -7.64 8.91
C SER A 102 -5.60 -6.49 8.08
N CYS A 103 -4.75 -5.65 8.66
CA CYS A 103 -4.08 -4.57 7.98
C CYS A 103 -2.58 -4.71 8.14
N LEU A 104 -1.84 -4.70 7.02
CA LEU A 104 -0.42 -4.44 7.04
C LEU A 104 -0.19 -2.93 6.94
N VAL A 105 0.71 -2.44 7.79
CA VAL A 105 1.02 -1.02 7.93
C VAL A 105 2.52 -0.86 7.81
N ALA A 106 2.99 -0.23 6.74
CA ALA A 106 4.38 0.15 6.55
C ALA A 106 4.55 1.64 6.88
N TYR A 107 5.54 2.00 7.69
CA TYR A 107 5.79 3.39 8.04
C TYR A 107 7.25 3.64 8.44
N VAL A 108 7.62 4.92 8.47
CA VAL A 108 8.86 5.41 9.09
C VAL A 108 8.53 6.47 10.13
N SER A 109 9.34 6.61 11.17
CA SER A 109 9.13 7.61 12.24
C SER A 109 9.70 9.00 11.89
N THR A 110 9.79 9.32 10.60
CA THR A 110 10.31 10.61 10.13
C THR A 110 9.16 11.64 10.09
N ALA A 111 9.47 12.92 10.28
CA ALA A 111 8.47 13.97 10.06
C ALA A 111 8.13 14.08 8.56
N GLY A 112 6.89 14.45 8.24
CA GLY A 112 6.44 14.60 6.85
C GLY A 112 6.02 13.30 6.15
N THR A 113 6.13 12.14 6.80
CA THR A 113 5.88 10.84 6.18
C THR A 113 4.57 10.21 6.65
N SER A 114 3.78 9.71 5.72
CA SER A 114 2.51 9.02 6.03
C SER A 114 2.72 7.51 6.06
N PRO A 115 1.94 6.75 6.87
CA PRO A 115 1.97 5.30 6.76
C PRO A 115 1.37 4.87 5.41
N ALA A 116 1.81 3.73 4.88
CA ALA A 116 1.10 3.00 3.84
C ALA A 116 0.35 1.84 4.47
N ILE A 117 -0.92 1.68 4.12
CA ILE A 117 -1.79 0.63 4.65
C ILE A 117 -2.38 -0.19 3.52
N ASP A 118 -2.53 -1.48 3.77
CA ASP A 118 -3.32 -2.36 2.94
C ASP A 118 -4.06 -3.33 3.88
N CYS A 119 -5.39 -3.27 3.82
CA CYS A 119 -6.29 -4.00 4.69
C CYS A 119 -7.11 -4.98 3.89
N TYR A 120 -7.32 -6.15 4.46
CA TYR A 120 -8.01 -7.26 3.83
C TYR A 120 -8.75 -8.10 4.86
N HIS A 121 -9.90 -8.57 4.44
CA HIS A 121 -10.61 -9.62 5.14
C HIS A 121 -9.79 -10.90 5.11
N TYR A 122 -9.70 -11.59 6.25
CA TYR A 122 -9.09 -12.90 6.34
C TYR A 122 -10.12 -13.90 6.85
N ASP A 123 -10.32 -14.96 6.09
CA ASP A 123 -11.14 -16.06 6.59
C ASP A 123 -10.39 -16.75 7.73
N LYS A 124 -11.07 -16.98 8.86
CA LYS A 124 -10.61 -17.87 9.93
C LYS A 124 -10.57 -19.33 9.41
N GLY A 125 -9.64 -19.63 8.50
CA GLY A 125 -9.42 -20.97 7.97
C GLY A 125 -8.92 -21.94 9.05
N PRO A 126 -8.89 -23.25 8.75
CA PRO A 126 -8.44 -24.26 9.70
C PRO A 126 -7.01 -23.94 10.16
N LYS A 127 -6.89 -23.51 11.43
CA LYS A 127 -5.67 -23.16 12.18
C LYS A 127 -4.39 -23.40 11.37
N PHE A 128 -3.98 -22.38 10.61
CA PHE A 128 -2.69 -22.44 9.93
C PHE A 128 -1.63 -22.72 11.00
N ARG A 129 -0.81 -23.75 10.79
CA ARG A 129 0.18 -24.23 11.78
C ARG A 129 1.39 -23.31 11.94
N SER A 130 1.45 -22.23 11.16
CA SER A 130 2.44 -21.18 11.36
C SER A 130 2.04 -20.35 12.59
N SER A 131 2.84 -20.43 13.65
CA SER A 131 2.75 -19.50 14.78
C SER A 131 3.15 -18.07 14.40
N GLU A 132 3.69 -17.87 13.21
CA GLU A 132 4.18 -16.57 12.74
C GLU A 132 3.04 -15.82 12.06
N ALA A 133 2.58 -14.75 12.70
CA ALA A 133 1.54 -13.87 12.18
C ALA A 133 2.00 -13.06 10.96
N MET A 134 3.31 -12.98 10.72
CA MET A 134 3.94 -12.21 9.65
C MET A 134 5.37 -12.72 9.43
N ILE A 135 5.77 -12.91 8.17
CA ILE A 135 7.10 -13.44 7.80
C ILE A 135 7.74 -12.55 6.75
N SER A 136 8.98 -12.09 6.99
CA SER A 136 9.78 -11.41 5.96
C SER A 136 10.44 -12.44 5.05
N ASN A 137 10.02 -12.50 3.78
CA ASN A 137 10.39 -13.53 2.81
C ASN A 137 11.19 -13.00 1.61
N GLY A 138 11.70 -11.77 1.71
CA GLY A 138 12.60 -11.22 0.70
C GLY A 138 12.90 -9.75 0.94
N HIS A 139 14.12 -9.35 0.59
CA HIS A 139 14.55 -7.97 0.53
C HIS A 139 15.38 -7.81 -0.74
N LEU A 140 15.06 -6.77 -1.52
CA LEU A 140 15.80 -6.34 -2.68
C LEU A 140 16.19 -4.88 -2.48
N ARG A 141 17.48 -4.57 -2.64
CA ARG A 141 17.99 -3.20 -2.61
C ARG A 141 18.59 -2.85 -3.95
N GLU A 142 18.12 -1.75 -4.52
CA GLU A 142 18.43 -1.31 -5.87
C GLU A 142 18.70 0.20 -5.87
N GLY A 143 19.95 0.57 -5.58
CA GLY A 143 20.35 1.96 -5.38
C GLY A 143 19.77 2.51 -4.07
N ASP A 144 18.89 3.50 -4.21
CA ASP A 144 18.17 4.18 -3.13
C ASP A 144 16.82 3.53 -2.78
N LEU A 145 16.34 2.60 -3.62
CA LEU A 145 15.11 1.86 -3.39
C LEU A 145 15.38 0.56 -2.61
N GLU A 146 14.64 0.38 -1.53
CA GLU A 146 14.55 -0.86 -0.76
C GLU A 146 13.14 -1.44 -0.91
N VAL A 147 13.06 -2.74 -1.20
CA VAL A 147 11.80 -3.45 -1.48
C VAL A 147 11.74 -4.73 -0.66
N TYR A 148 10.69 -4.86 0.13
CA TYR A 148 10.48 -5.94 1.09
C TYR A 148 9.28 -6.77 0.69
N LYS A 149 9.43 -8.09 0.77
CA LYS A 149 8.34 -9.05 0.60
C LYS A 149 7.93 -9.58 1.97
N ILE A 150 6.72 -9.28 2.38
CA ILE A 150 6.13 -9.71 3.65
C ILE A 150 5.00 -10.68 3.36
N ALA A 151 5.09 -11.90 3.85
CA ALA A 151 3.99 -12.85 3.82
C ALA A 151 3.15 -12.74 5.09
N ASP A 152 1.83 -12.78 4.91
CA ASP A 152 0.85 -13.09 5.94
C ASP A 152 0.27 -14.48 5.64
N PRO A 153 0.86 -15.55 6.21
CA PRO A 153 0.42 -16.91 5.93
C PRO A 153 -1.00 -17.20 6.42
N GLU A 154 -1.45 -16.51 7.48
CA GLU A 154 -2.77 -16.71 8.07
C GLU A 154 -3.87 -16.24 7.13
N SER A 155 -3.64 -15.11 6.45
CA SER A 155 -4.60 -14.49 5.55
C SER A 155 -4.38 -14.86 4.07
N HIS A 156 -3.43 -15.76 3.79
CA HIS A 156 -3.00 -16.08 2.44
C HIS A 156 -2.61 -14.85 1.60
N LYS A 157 -2.04 -13.81 2.23
CA LYS A 157 -1.60 -12.59 1.54
C LYS A 157 -0.09 -12.49 1.51
N THR A 158 0.44 -11.92 0.44
CA THR A 158 1.82 -11.46 0.34
C THR A 158 1.77 -10.00 -0.03
N CYS A 159 2.60 -9.20 0.62
CA CYS A 159 2.67 -7.77 0.40
C CYS A 159 4.08 -7.36 0.02
N VAL A 160 4.17 -6.41 -0.91
CA VAL A 160 5.40 -5.75 -1.29
C VAL A 160 5.38 -4.36 -0.68
N ALA A 161 6.36 -4.07 0.17
CA ALA A 161 6.59 -2.75 0.71
C ALA A 161 7.82 -2.13 0.03
N ALA A 162 7.73 -0.88 -0.38
CA ALA A 162 8.81 -0.15 -1.02
C ALA A 162 9.13 1.12 -0.24
N TYR A 163 10.41 1.42 -0.11
CA TYR A 163 10.90 2.61 0.58
C TYR A 163 12.10 3.18 -0.16
N VAL A 164 12.15 4.51 -0.29
CA VAL A 164 13.26 5.24 -0.90
C VAL A 164 13.92 6.07 0.19
N ASP A 165 15.19 5.81 0.49
CA ASP A 165 15.90 6.48 1.61
C ASP A 165 16.51 7.83 1.20
N THR A 166 15.68 8.75 0.70
CA THR A 166 16.08 10.13 0.35
C THR A 166 15.62 11.18 1.36
N GLY A 167 14.97 10.77 2.46
CA GLY A 167 14.44 11.68 3.49
C GLY A 167 13.05 12.23 3.15
N GLY A 168 12.20 12.41 4.17
CA GLY A 168 10.82 12.91 3.99
C GLY A 168 9.90 12.02 3.13
N THR A 169 10.33 10.80 2.80
CA THR A 169 9.60 9.87 1.94
C THR A 169 8.70 8.94 2.77
N SER A 170 7.46 8.79 2.32
CA SER A 170 6.54 7.77 2.84
C SER A 170 6.83 6.43 2.15
N PRO A 171 6.72 5.28 2.82
CA PRO A 171 6.74 4.01 2.12
C PRO A 171 5.49 3.84 1.25
N SER A 172 5.53 2.86 0.36
CA SER A 172 4.36 2.32 -0.32
C SER A 172 4.18 0.85 0.03
N LEU A 173 2.95 0.37 0.00
CA LEU A 173 2.60 -1.01 0.32
C LEU A 173 1.49 -1.47 -0.63
N GLN A 174 1.62 -2.68 -1.14
CA GLN A 174 0.53 -3.34 -1.85
C GLN A 174 0.53 -4.85 -1.55
N CYS A 175 -0.63 -5.37 -1.21
CA CYS A 175 -0.89 -6.77 -0.92
C CYS A 175 -1.61 -7.46 -2.07
N TYR A 176 -1.38 -8.76 -2.21
CA TYR A 176 -2.04 -9.63 -3.17
C TYR A 176 -2.16 -11.07 -2.62
N ASP A 177 -2.98 -11.89 -3.27
CA ASP A 177 -3.17 -13.28 -2.90
C ASP A 177 -1.89 -14.09 -3.09
N SER A 178 -1.58 -14.93 -2.11
CA SER A 178 -0.42 -15.82 -2.13
C SER A 178 -0.79 -17.14 -2.77
N VAL A 179 0.01 -17.60 -3.73
CA VAL A 179 -0.18 -18.88 -4.42
C VAL A 179 0.39 -20.06 -3.61
N GLY A 180 1.05 -19.79 -2.48
CA GLY A 180 1.52 -20.76 -1.50
C GLY A 180 2.67 -20.22 -0.64
N ALA A 181 3.16 -21.03 0.31
CA ALA A 181 4.35 -20.73 1.12
C ALA A 181 5.66 -20.87 0.33
N GLY A 182 5.65 -20.45 -0.94
CA GLY A 182 6.76 -20.60 -1.86
C GLY A 182 7.97 -19.78 -1.41
N LYS A 183 9.10 -20.47 -1.23
CA LYS A 183 10.41 -19.85 -1.09
C LYS A 183 10.84 -19.31 -2.45
N GLY A 184 10.45 -18.09 -2.77
CA GLY A 184 10.88 -17.37 -3.97
C GLY A 184 11.11 -15.91 -3.61
N GLY A 185 12.25 -15.38 -4.05
CA GLY A 185 12.66 -14.01 -3.78
C GLY A 185 11.99 -13.00 -4.71
N LEU A 186 12.27 -11.73 -4.43
CA LEU A 186 12.01 -10.63 -5.35
C LEU A 186 13.19 -10.53 -6.34
N VAL A 187 12.89 -10.38 -7.61
CA VAL A 187 13.91 -10.17 -8.65
C VAL A 187 13.54 -8.96 -9.49
N GLN A 188 14.44 -8.00 -9.63
CA GLN A 188 14.27 -6.95 -10.62
C GLN A 188 14.56 -7.52 -12.01
N THR A 189 13.60 -7.41 -12.93
CA THR A 189 13.75 -7.90 -14.30
C THR A 189 13.98 -6.78 -15.31
N ASP A 190 13.55 -5.57 -14.99
CA ASP A 190 13.68 -4.42 -15.90
C ASP A 190 13.73 -3.11 -15.12
N HIS A 191 14.26 -2.06 -15.75
CA HIS A 191 14.25 -0.70 -15.22
C HIS A 191 14.23 0.34 -16.35
N MET A 192 13.52 1.43 -16.11
CA MET A 192 13.49 2.61 -16.96
C MET A 192 13.87 3.82 -16.12
N ARG A 193 14.71 4.69 -16.66
CA ARG A 193 15.00 6.01 -16.10
C ARG A 193 14.85 7.05 -17.20
N GLU A 194 13.95 7.99 -16.99
CA GLU A 194 13.76 9.15 -17.88
C GLU A 194 13.82 10.41 -17.03
N GLY A 195 14.93 11.15 -17.15
CA GLY A 195 15.24 12.24 -16.22
C GLY A 195 15.30 11.73 -14.77
N ASP A 196 14.45 12.32 -13.92
CA ASP A 196 14.38 11.98 -12.49
C ASP A 196 13.39 10.85 -12.19
N LEU A 197 12.53 10.49 -13.15
CA LEU A 197 11.56 9.41 -13.00
C LEU A 197 12.24 8.06 -13.18
N ILE A 198 12.09 7.19 -12.18
CA ILE A 198 12.60 5.82 -12.19
C ILE A 198 11.40 4.88 -12.08
N VAL A 199 11.34 3.91 -12.98
CA VAL A 199 10.38 2.80 -12.92
C VAL A 199 11.16 1.49 -12.88
N ARG A 200 10.92 0.66 -11.88
CA ARG A 200 11.54 -0.66 -11.73
C ARG A 200 10.48 -1.73 -11.79
N LYS A 201 10.77 -2.78 -12.55
CA LYS A 201 9.91 -3.96 -12.65
C LYS A 201 10.48 -5.07 -11.77
N ILE A 202 9.73 -5.45 -10.74
CA ILE A 202 10.11 -6.45 -9.77
C ILE A 202 9.13 -7.61 -9.85
N VAL A 203 9.65 -8.82 -9.99
CA VAL A 203 8.86 -10.04 -10.06
C VAL A 203 8.98 -10.80 -8.74
N ASP A 204 7.84 -11.08 -8.12
CA ASP A 204 7.72 -12.13 -7.11
C ASP A 204 7.53 -13.46 -7.84
N GLN A 205 8.63 -14.22 -7.91
CA GLN A 205 8.66 -15.49 -8.62
C GLN A 205 7.73 -16.55 -7.99
N ALA A 206 7.55 -16.52 -6.67
CA ALA A 206 6.73 -17.52 -5.98
C ALA A 206 5.24 -17.29 -6.24
N ASN A 207 4.82 -16.02 -6.25
CA ASN A 207 3.41 -15.66 -6.41
C ASN A 207 3.03 -15.36 -7.87
N ARG A 208 4.00 -15.38 -8.80
CA ARG A 208 3.81 -14.99 -10.21
C ARG A 208 3.20 -13.60 -10.34
N MET A 209 3.69 -12.68 -9.50
CA MET A 209 3.28 -11.28 -9.51
C MET A 209 4.40 -10.42 -10.05
N GLU A 210 4.03 -9.44 -10.85
CA GLU A 210 4.90 -8.40 -11.37
C GLU A 210 4.47 -7.07 -10.76
N CYS A 211 5.39 -6.40 -10.09
CA CYS A 211 5.19 -5.11 -9.46
C CYS A 211 6.03 -4.05 -10.18
N LEU A 212 5.36 -3.03 -10.71
CA LEU A 212 5.98 -1.81 -11.18
C LEU A 212 6.08 -0.85 -10.00
N ILE A 213 7.31 -0.45 -9.68
CA ILE A 213 7.59 0.53 -8.65
C ILE A 213 8.11 1.79 -9.33
N THR A 214 7.34 2.87 -9.18
CA THR A 214 7.69 4.18 -9.72
C THR A 214 8.07 5.13 -8.60
N TYR A 215 9.12 5.90 -8.79
CA TYR A 215 9.56 6.92 -7.85
C TYR A 215 10.46 7.95 -8.52
N VAL A 216 10.64 9.07 -7.84
CA VAL A 216 11.64 10.09 -8.18
C VAL A 216 12.76 10.00 -7.15
N SER A 217 14.02 10.09 -7.57
CA SER A 217 15.19 10.00 -6.67
C SER A 217 15.54 11.38 -6.08
N THR A 218 14.55 12.03 -5.47
CA THR A 218 14.72 13.32 -4.79
C THR A 218 14.16 13.25 -3.37
N GLU A 219 14.50 14.24 -2.54
CA GLU A 219 13.98 14.30 -1.17
C GLU A 219 12.47 14.56 -1.18
N GLY A 220 11.73 13.86 -0.31
CA GLY A 220 10.29 14.01 -0.15
C GLY A 220 9.43 13.25 -1.16
N THR A 221 10.01 12.57 -2.16
CA THR A 221 9.25 11.82 -3.16
C THR A 221 9.09 10.35 -2.76
N SER A 222 7.85 9.95 -2.51
CA SER A 222 7.52 8.59 -2.07
C SER A 222 7.37 7.65 -3.27
N PRO A 223 7.79 6.39 -3.19
CA PRO A 223 7.51 5.41 -4.23
C PRO A 223 6.00 5.13 -4.32
N HIS A 224 5.58 4.60 -5.46
CA HIS A 224 4.26 4.03 -5.66
C HIS A 224 4.40 2.63 -6.29
N ILE A 225 3.57 1.70 -5.86
CA ILE A 225 3.62 0.29 -6.28
C ILE A 225 2.32 -0.03 -7.02
N TYR A 226 2.46 -0.71 -8.16
CA TYR A 226 1.36 -1.39 -8.83
C TYR A 226 1.77 -2.82 -9.15
N CYS A 227 1.08 -3.80 -8.56
CA CYS A 227 1.28 -5.22 -8.81
C CYS A 227 0.14 -5.83 -9.63
N ALA A 228 0.50 -6.69 -10.58
CA ALA A 228 -0.41 -7.48 -11.39
C ALA A 228 0.11 -8.90 -11.58
N GLN A 229 -0.78 -9.85 -11.92
CA GLN A 229 -0.36 -11.21 -12.26
C GLN A 229 0.47 -11.19 -13.54
N VAL A 230 1.57 -11.95 -13.55
CA VAL A 230 2.34 -12.21 -14.77
C VAL A 230 1.42 -12.96 -15.73
N GLY A 231 1.13 -12.35 -16.88
CA GLY A 231 0.30 -12.99 -17.91
C GLY A 231 0.90 -14.35 -18.29
N SER A 232 0.06 -15.38 -18.41
CA SER A 232 0.44 -16.76 -18.78
C SER A 232 1.16 -16.89 -20.14
N ASN A 233 1.27 -15.79 -20.90
CA ASN A 233 1.95 -15.72 -22.19
C ASN A 233 3.26 -14.93 -22.16
N ALA A 234 3.66 -14.37 -21.01
CA ALA A 234 4.97 -13.76 -20.87
C ALA A 234 5.99 -14.88 -20.65
N ALA A 235 6.74 -15.21 -21.70
CA ALA A 235 7.87 -16.12 -21.60
C ALA A 235 8.74 -15.73 -20.40
N SER A 236 9.00 -16.68 -19.51
CA SER A 236 9.96 -16.52 -18.42
C SER A 236 11.22 -15.84 -18.98
N PRO A 237 11.75 -14.76 -18.38
CA PRO A 237 12.94 -14.13 -18.89
C PRO A 237 14.08 -15.14 -18.81
N GLN A 238 14.35 -15.81 -19.93
CA GLN A 238 15.59 -16.52 -20.12
C GLN A 238 16.67 -15.48 -19.98
N ASN A 239 17.65 -15.81 -19.14
CA ASN A 239 18.87 -15.06 -18.86
C ASN A 239 19.53 -14.63 -20.19
N THR A 240 19.14 -13.48 -20.75
CA THR A 240 19.77 -12.92 -21.94
C THR A 240 21.06 -12.26 -21.48
N SER A 241 22.10 -13.09 -21.38
CA SER A 241 23.47 -12.63 -21.52
C SER A 241 23.57 -11.91 -22.86
N TRP A 242 23.52 -10.58 -22.83
CA TRP A 242 23.87 -9.75 -23.97
C TRP A 242 25.36 -9.93 -24.23
N LYS A 243 25.72 -10.93 -25.05
CA LYS A 243 27.03 -10.95 -25.68
C LYS A 243 27.06 -9.79 -26.68
N ALA A 244 27.83 -8.76 -26.35
CA ALA A 244 28.16 -7.68 -27.27
C ALA A 244 28.64 -8.27 -28.61
N ALA A 245 28.07 -7.79 -29.71
CA ALA A 245 28.54 -8.13 -31.05
C ALA A 245 29.98 -7.61 -31.22
N PRO A 246 30.91 -8.40 -31.78
CA PRO A 246 32.25 -7.93 -32.05
C PRO A 246 32.23 -6.84 -33.15
N PRO A 247 33.12 -5.83 -33.07
CA PRO A 247 33.14 -4.74 -34.03
C PRO A 247 33.57 -5.25 -35.41
N THR A 248 32.77 -4.94 -36.42
CA THR A 248 33.12 -5.12 -37.84
C THR A 248 34.25 -4.16 -38.20
N VAL A 249 35.43 -4.71 -38.48
CA VAL A 249 36.55 -3.97 -39.08
C VAL A 249 36.22 -3.77 -40.56
N GLY A 250 35.93 -2.52 -40.94
CA GLY A 250 35.79 -2.11 -42.33
C GLY A 250 37.16 -2.15 -43.04
N ARG A 251 37.18 -2.72 -44.24
CA ARG A 251 38.15 -2.42 -45.30
C ARG A 251 37.43 -1.68 -46.41
#